data_AF-A0A938LLG6-F1
#
_entry.id   AF-A0A938LLG6-F1
#
_cell.length_a   1.000
_cell.length_b   1.000
_cell.length_c   1.000
_cell.angle_alpha   90.00
_cell.angle_beta   90.00
_cell.angle_gamma   90.00
#
_symmetry.space_group_name_H-M   'P 1'
#
loop_
_entity.id
_entity.type
_entity.pdbx_description
1 polymer ?
#
loop_
_entity_poly.entity_id
_entity_poly.type
_entity_poly.pdbx_seq_one_letter_code
_entity_poly.pdbx_strand_id
1 'polypeptide(L)'
;MNLTPNMRILLVAILEEMRRLEAVGDRPPPGTNWDLWRDLWRQRREYEEFGVPHNLARWLGHAPTPSESAVFSRALRNMEMMGLVVRVSRWDSARATHIQLTDMGRAEAERLVAEQDAAMAALLKDLGPLAQALGQAPSEGPQEGR
;
A
#
# COMPACT_ATOMS: atom_id res chain seq x y z
N MET A 1 -14.89 5.94 -13.74
CA MET A 1 -13.61 5.42 -14.28
C MET A 1 -13.54 3.93 -13.98
N ASN A 2 -13.18 3.07 -14.92
CA ASN A 2 -13.12 1.62 -14.67
C ASN A 2 -11.68 1.18 -14.38
N LEU A 3 -11.33 0.95 -13.11
CA LEU A 3 -10.00 0.53 -12.69
C LEU A 3 -9.91 -1.00 -12.67
N THR A 4 -8.88 -1.54 -13.32
CA THR A 4 -8.56 -2.97 -13.22
C THR A 4 -8.05 -3.32 -11.82
N PRO A 5 -8.13 -4.60 -11.37
CA PRO A 5 -7.62 -5.01 -10.07
C PRO A 5 -6.16 -4.60 -9.82
N ASN A 6 -5.29 -4.76 -10.83
CA ASN A 6 -3.86 -4.41 -10.72
C ASN A 6 -3.64 -2.90 -10.55
N MET A 7 -4.48 -2.06 -11.18
CA MET A 7 -4.40 -0.61 -10.99
C MET A 7 -4.80 -0.22 -9.58
N ARG A 8 -5.85 -0.86 -9.03
CA ARG A 8 -6.29 -0.62 -7.64
C ARG A 8 -5.17 -0.98 -6.66
N ILE A 9 -4.54 -2.13 -6.85
CA ILE A 9 -3.38 -2.58 -6.05
C ILE A 9 -2.25 -1.53 -6.11
N LEU A 10 -1.87 -1.09 -7.32
CA LEU A 10 -0.80 -0.12 -7.48
C LEU A 10 -1.11 1.23 -6.84
N LEU A 11 -2.33 1.76 -7.01
CA LEU A 11 -2.72 3.05 -6.43
C LEU A 11 -2.63 3.04 -4.91
N VAL A 12 -3.14 1.98 -4.27
CA VAL A 12 -3.08 1.82 -2.81
C VAL A 12 -1.63 1.68 -2.35
N ALA A 13 -0.83 0.82 -2.98
CA ALA A 13 0.56 0.61 -2.60
C ALA A 13 1.43 1.88 -2.78
N ILE A 14 1.20 2.64 -3.85
CA ILE A 14 1.89 3.92 -4.06
C ILE A 14 1.48 4.93 -2.97
N LEU A 15 0.18 5.05 -2.67
CA LEU A 15 -0.31 5.96 -1.62
C LEU A 15 0.26 5.61 -0.23
N GLU A 16 0.32 4.33 0.12
CA GLU A 16 0.94 3.87 1.38
C GLU A 16 2.41 4.24 1.46
N GLU A 17 3.15 4.05 0.35
CA GLU A 17 4.57 4.39 0.30
C GLU A 17 4.78 5.91 0.36
N MET A 18 3.91 6.71 -0.26
CA MET A 18 3.91 8.17 -0.11
C MET A 18 3.70 8.58 1.36
N ARG A 19 2.64 8.07 2.00
CA ARG A 19 2.35 8.34 3.41
C ARG A 19 3.51 7.95 4.32
N ARG A 20 4.15 6.81 4.05
CA ARG A 20 5.34 6.36 4.79
C ARG A 20 6.51 7.34 4.67
N LEU A 21 6.77 7.85 3.47
CA LEU A 21 7.86 8.78 3.20
C LEU A 21 7.56 10.18 3.76
N GLU A 22 6.30 10.63 3.65
CA GLU A 22 5.79 11.87 4.24
C GLU A 22 5.85 11.85 5.78
N ALA A 23 5.71 10.68 6.41
CA ALA A 23 5.81 10.53 7.87
C ALA A 23 7.25 10.61 8.42
N VAL A 24 8.29 10.59 7.58
CA VAL A 24 9.68 10.72 8.03
C VAL A 24 9.91 12.17 8.45
N GLY A 25 10.05 12.44 9.75
CA GLY A 25 10.29 13.79 10.27
C GLY A 25 11.69 14.36 9.95
N ASP A 26 11.84 15.67 10.11
CA ASP A 26 13.09 16.39 9.82
C ASP A 26 14.23 16.10 10.83
N ARG A 27 13.90 15.41 11.93
CA ARG A 27 14.85 15.01 12.98
C ARG A 27 14.61 13.55 13.38
N PRO A 28 15.64 12.82 13.80
CA PRO A 28 15.46 11.46 14.30
C PRO A 28 14.67 11.45 15.61
N PRO A 29 13.73 10.52 15.77
CA PRO A 29 13.11 10.27 17.06
C PRO A 29 14.15 9.81 18.10
N PRO A 30 13.92 10.07 19.40
CA PRO A 30 14.80 9.57 20.46
C PRO A 30 15.00 8.06 20.39
N GLY A 31 16.25 7.59 20.57
CA GLY A 31 16.58 6.16 20.54
C GLY A 31 16.62 5.52 19.14
N THR A 32 16.40 6.30 18.07
CA THR A 32 16.47 5.79 16.69
C THR A 32 17.92 5.52 16.29
N ASN A 33 18.14 4.40 15.59
CA ASN A 33 19.42 4.17 14.92
C ASN A 33 19.68 5.25 13.86
N TRP A 34 20.79 5.98 14.01
CA TRP A 34 21.13 7.10 13.14
C TRP A 34 21.28 6.71 11.66
N ASP A 35 21.86 5.54 11.38
CA ASP A 35 22.04 5.09 9.99
C ASP A 35 20.69 4.78 9.33
N LEU A 36 19.78 4.13 10.06
CA LEU A 36 18.43 3.86 9.58
C LEU A 36 17.66 5.16 9.32
N TRP A 37 17.73 6.13 10.24
CA TRP A 37 17.08 7.42 10.05
C TRP A 37 17.66 8.17 8.84
N ARG A 38 18.98 8.17 8.68
CA ARG A 38 19.65 8.80 7.53
C ARG A 38 19.21 8.19 6.20
N ASP A 39 19.05 6.87 6.14
CA ASP A 39 18.57 6.20 4.94
C ASP A 39 17.11 6.52 4.63
N LEU A 40 16.25 6.56 5.64
CA LEU A 40 14.85 7.00 5.51
C LEU A 40 14.75 8.46 5.06
N TRP A 41 15.56 9.33 5.64
CA TRP A 41 15.63 10.74 5.26
C TRP A 41 16.08 10.91 3.81
N ARG A 42 17.08 10.15 3.36
CA ARG A 42 17.52 10.14 1.95
C ARG A 42 16.39 9.71 1.01
N GLN A 43 15.65 8.67 1.36
CA GLN A 43 14.49 8.22 0.58
C GLN A 43 13.39 9.29 0.52
N ARG A 44 13.13 10.00 1.64
CA ARG A 44 12.19 11.13 1.65
C ARG A 44 12.64 12.26 0.72
N ARG A 45 13.92 12.61 0.72
CA ARG A 45 14.47 13.64 -0.19
C ARG A 45 14.33 13.22 -1.66
N GLU A 46 14.61 11.96 -1.97
CA GLU A 46 14.41 11.43 -3.33
C GLU A 46 12.93 11.46 -3.73
N TYR A 47 12.02 11.19 -2.78
CA TYR A 47 10.58 11.31 -2.98
C TYR A 47 10.11 12.74 -3.27
N GLU A 48 10.59 13.72 -2.52
CA GLU A 48 10.27 15.13 -2.71
C GLU A 48 10.67 15.62 -4.13
N GLU A 49 11.71 15.04 -4.72
CA GLU A 49 12.23 15.45 -6.03
C GLU A 49 11.61 14.66 -7.19
N PHE A 50 11.46 13.33 -7.04
CA PHE A 50 11.11 12.45 -8.16
C PHE A 50 9.80 11.65 -7.97
N GLY A 51 9.22 11.66 -6.77
CA GLY A 51 8.12 10.78 -6.38
C GLY A 51 8.58 9.43 -5.84
N VAL A 52 7.66 8.48 -5.75
CA VAL A 52 7.93 7.18 -5.11
C VAL A 52 8.80 6.31 -6.02
N PRO A 53 9.86 5.66 -5.50
CA PRO A 53 10.65 4.71 -6.28
C PRO A 53 9.79 3.56 -6.80
N HIS A 54 9.94 3.21 -8.07
CA HIS A 54 9.24 2.09 -8.69
C HIS A 54 9.80 0.76 -8.16
N ASN A 55 9.25 0.29 -7.05
CA ASN A 55 9.67 -0.94 -6.36
C ASN A 55 8.51 -1.93 -6.25
N LEU A 56 8.30 -2.67 -7.34
CA LEU A 56 7.21 -3.65 -7.41
C LEU A 56 7.35 -4.78 -6.38
N ALA A 57 8.58 -5.20 -6.06
CA ALA A 57 8.79 -6.26 -5.06
C ALA A 57 8.28 -5.85 -3.67
N ARG A 58 8.51 -4.59 -3.30
CA ARG A 58 8.01 -4.03 -2.04
C ARG A 58 6.48 -3.93 -2.05
N TRP A 59 5.88 -3.50 -3.16
CA TRP A 59 4.43 -3.34 -3.26
C TRP A 59 3.68 -4.67 -3.25
N LEU A 60 4.28 -5.74 -3.78
CA LEU A 60 3.70 -7.09 -3.76
C LEU A 60 4.04 -7.88 -2.50
N GLY A 61 5.05 -7.46 -1.75
CA GLY A 61 5.59 -8.21 -0.61
C GLY A 61 6.41 -9.45 -1.01
N HIS A 62 6.67 -9.67 -2.30
CA HIS A 62 7.49 -10.75 -2.83
C HIS A 62 8.22 -10.31 -4.11
N ALA A 63 9.25 -11.06 -4.51
CA ALA A 63 9.92 -10.82 -5.78
C ALA A 63 8.92 -11.06 -6.95
N PRO A 64 8.74 -10.11 -7.87
CA PRO A 64 7.79 -10.26 -8.97
C PRO A 64 8.31 -11.26 -10.00
N THR A 65 7.42 -12.12 -10.48
CA THR A 65 7.64 -12.95 -11.65
C THR A 65 7.72 -12.10 -12.93
N PRO A 66 8.27 -12.62 -14.04
CA PRO A 66 8.27 -11.91 -15.32
C PRO A 66 6.86 -11.54 -15.80
N SER A 67 5.89 -12.43 -15.59
CA SER A 67 4.49 -12.22 -15.98
C SER A 67 3.85 -11.08 -15.18
N GLU A 68 4.04 -11.06 -13.85
CA GLU A 68 3.56 -9.97 -13.00
C GLU A 68 4.20 -8.65 -13.41
N SER A 69 5.53 -8.63 -13.60
CA SER A 69 6.25 -7.44 -14.05
C SER A 69 5.66 -6.86 -15.33
N ALA A 70 5.33 -7.71 -16.32
CA ALA A 70 4.71 -7.29 -17.56
C ALA A 70 3.28 -6.75 -17.36
N VAL A 71 2.48 -7.41 -16.52
CA VAL A 71 1.11 -6.99 -16.21
C VAL A 71 1.10 -5.64 -15.50
N PHE A 72 1.92 -5.45 -14.47
CA PHE A 72 2.02 -4.18 -13.75
C PHE A 72 2.61 -3.06 -14.61
N SER A 73 3.55 -3.36 -15.51
CA SER A 73 4.05 -2.39 -16.48
C SER A 73 2.98 -1.89 -17.45
N ARG A 74 2.00 -2.74 -17.81
CA ARG A 74 0.84 -2.32 -18.62
C ARG A 74 -0.15 -1.51 -17.78
N ALA A 75 -0.41 -1.94 -16.55
CA ALA A 75 -1.29 -1.24 -15.62
C ALA A 75 -0.80 0.20 -15.36
N LEU A 76 0.50 0.40 -15.11
CA LEU A 76 1.10 1.72 -14.93
C LEU A 76 0.96 2.61 -16.17
N ARG A 77 1.19 2.07 -17.37
CA ARG A 77 0.99 2.83 -18.62
C ARG A 77 -0.46 3.25 -18.81
N ASN A 78 -1.40 2.37 -18.48
CA ASN A 78 -2.81 2.70 -18.56
C ASN A 78 -3.19 3.77 -17.51
N MET A 79 -2.67 3.68 -16.28
CA MET A 79 -2.87 4.70 -15.25
C MET A 79 -2.31 6.06 -15.67
N GLU A 80 -1.15 6.07 -16.33
CA GLU A 80 -0.54 7.28 -16.90
C GLU A 80 -1.42 7.88 -18.00
N MET A 81 -1.92 7.08 -18.94
CA MET A 81 -2.88 7.53 -19.97
C MET A 81 -4.19 8.06 -19.38
N MET A 82 -4.60 7.55 -18.22
CA MET A 82 -5.80 8.00 -17.50
C MET A 82 -5.55 9.25 -16.65
N GLY A 83 -4.33 9.77 -16.62
CA GLY A 83 -3.97 10.95 -15.84
C GLY A 83 -3.91 10.70 -14.33
N LEU A 84 -3.78 9.45 -13.89
CA LEU A 84 -3.71 9.09 -12.47
C LEU A 84 -2.27 9.15 -11.93
N VAL A 85 -1.30 8.88 -12.79
CA VAL A 85 0.12 8.88 -12.39
C VAL A 85 0.97 9.57 -13.45
N VAL A 86 2.12 10.05 -13.01
CA VAL A 86 3.22 10.50 -13.88
C VAL A 86 4.42 9.62 -13.62
N ARG A 87 5.04 9.12 -14.69
CA ARG A 87 6.27 8.33 -14.60
C ARG A 87 7.47 9.25 -14.77
N VAL A 88 8.35 9.26 -13.76
CA VAL A 88 9.51 10.15 -13.69
C VAL A 88 10.80 9.33 -13.82
N SER A 89 11.78 9.89 -14.52
CA SER A 89 13.12 9.32 -14.65
C SER A 89 14.11 10.20 -13.89
N ARG A 90 14.84 9.59 -12.94
CA ARG A 90 15.85 10.30 -12.14
C ARG A 90 17.08 10.73 -12.95
N TRP A 91 17.45 9.95 -13.96
CA TRP A 91 18.71 10.10 -14.69
C TRP A 91 18.52 10.56 -16.15
N ASP A 92 17.39 11.21 -16.45
CA ASP A 92 16.97 11.53 -17.83
C ASP A 92 17.03 10.30 -18.77
N SER A 93 16.87 9.12 -18.19
CA SER A 93 16.89 7.85 -18.92
C SER A 93 15.52 7.56 -19.51
N ALA A 94 15.47 6.78 -20.59
CA ALA A 94 14.21 6.29 -21.15
C ALA A 94 13.38 5.43 -20.18
N ARG A 95 14.00 4.93 -19.10
CA ARG A 95 13.34 4.09 -18.10
C ARG A 95 12.85 4.94 -16.93
N ALA A 96 11.54 4.95 -16.72
CA ALA A 96 10.96 5.52 -15.51
C ALA A 96 11.44 4.76 -14.28
N THR A 97 11.98 5.50 -13.31
CA THR A 97 12.48 4.97 -12.04
C THR A 97 11.57 5.35 -10.87
N HIS A 98 10.74 6.36 -11.04
CA HIS A 98 9.84 6.87 -10.01
C HIS A 98 8.42 7.08 -10.56
N ILE A 99 7.47 7.16 -9.63
CA ILE A 99 6.05 7.36 -9.92
C ILE A 99 5.51 8.44 -8.99
N GLN A 100 4.82 9.41 -9.57
CA GLN A 100 4.07 10.43 -8.84
C GLN A 100 2.58 10.19 -9.05
N LEU A 101 1.78 10.24 -7.97
CA LEU A 101 0.34 10.38 -8.11
C LEU A 101 0.03 11.80 -8.56
N THR A 102 -0.86 11.95 -9.53
CA THR A 102 -1.52 13.25 -9.79
C THR A 102 -2.53 13.52 -8.68
N ASP A 103 -3.08 14.74 -8.63
CA ASP A 103 -4.18 15.05 -7.70
C ASP A 103 -5.36 14.09 -7.89
N MET A 104 -5.68 13.75 -9.15
CA MET A 104 -6.71 12.77 -9.48
C MET A 104 -6.34 11.37 -9.01
N GLY A 105 -5.09 10.95 -9.21
CA GLY A 105 -4.59 9.66 -8.74
C GLY A 105 -4.61 9.53 -7.23
N ARG A 106 -4.23 10.60 -6.51
CA ARG A 106 -4.26 10.66 -5.05
C ARG A 106 -5.70 10.54 -4.54
N ALA A 107 -6.62 11.35 -5.07
CA ALA A 107 -8.03 11.30 -4.68
C ALA A 107 -8.64 9.91 -4.92
N GLU A 108 -8.32 9.28 -6.06
CA GLU A 108 -8.81 7.93 -6.37
C GLU A 108 -8.17 6.86 -5.46
N ALA A 109 -6.88 6.96 -5.17
CA ALA A 109 -6.21 6.05 -4.22
C ALA A 109 -6.79 6.16 -2.80
N GLU A 110 -7.07 7.39 -2.34
CA GLU A 110 -7.70 7.63 -1.03
C GLU A 110 -9.12 7.06 -0.96
N ARG A 111 -9.89 7.22 -2.04
CA ARG A 111 -11.22 6.62 -2.18
C ARG A 111 -11.15 5.09 -2.09
N LEU A 112 -10.17 4.46 -2.73
CA LEU A 112 -9.96 3.01 -2.69
C LEU A 112 -9.61 2.51 -1.29
N VAL A 113 -8.77 3.21 -0.56
CA VAL A 113 -8.44 2.86 0.84
C VAL A 113 -9.68 2.97 1.72
N ALA A 114 -10.47 4.04 1.58
CA ALA A 114 -11.71 4.20 2.33
C ALA A 114 -12.73 3.09 2.05
N GLU A 115 -12.84 2.63 0.78
CA GLU A 115 -13.66 1.47 0.43
C GLU A 115 -13.18 0.19 1.11
N GLN A 116 -11.87 -0.05 1.15
CA GLN A 116 -11.27 -1.22 1.77
C GLN A 116 -11.47 -1.22 3.29
N ASP A 117 -11.26 -0.08 3.94
CA ASP A 117 -11.47 0.09 5.37
C ASP A 117 -12.93 -0.14 5.75
N ALA A 118 -13.87 0.39 4.96
CA ALA A 118 -15.30 0.17 5.17
C ALA A 118 -15.69 -1.30 4.99
N ALA A 119 -15.16 -1.97 3.96
CA ALA A 119 -15.39 -3.39 3.73
C ALA A 119 -14.82 -4.26 4.87
N MET A 120 -13.62 -3.94 5.36
CA MET A 120 -13.00 -4.63 6.49
C MET A 120 -13.79 -4.42 7.78
N ALA A 121 -14.24 -3.20 8.05
CA ALA A 121 -15.07 -2.89 9.21
C ALA A 121 -16.41 -3.63 9.19
N ALA A 122 -17.04 -3.74 8.02
CA ALA A 122 -18.26 -4.53 7.84
C ALA A 122 -18.00 -6.02 8.11
N LEU A 123 -16.94 -6.59 7.55
CA LEU A 123 -16.55 -7.98 7.79
C LEU A 123 -16.30 -8.27 9.27
N LEU A 124 -15.55 -7.39 9.96
CA LEU A 124 -15.28 -7.53 11.39
C LEU A 124 -16.56 -7.44 12.24
N LYS A 125 -17.49 -6.55 11.87
CA LYS A 125 -18.80 -6.43 12.52
C LYS A 125 -19.61 -7.72 12.40
N ASP A 126 -19.57 -8.37 11.25
CA ASP A 126 -20.29 -9.63 10.99
C ASP A 126 -19.64 -10.83 11.70
N LEU A 127 -18.31 -10.78 11.92
CA LEU A 127 -17.57 -11.81 12.67
C LEU A 127 -17.68 -11.67 14.20
N GLY A 128 -17.98 -10.48 14.72
CA GLY A 128 -18.15 -10.23 16.16
C GLY A 128 -19.18 -11.15 16.85
N PRO A 129 -20.39 -11.32 16.28
CA PRO A 129 -21.38 -12.27 16.77
C PRO A 129 -20.92 -13.74 16.73
N LEU A 130 -20.16 -14.13 15.71
CA LEU A 130 -19.60 -15.48 15.58
C LEU A 130 -18.54 -15.75 16.66
N ALA A 131 -17.67 -14.78 16.94
CA ALA A 131 -16.68 -14.87 18.00
C ALA A 131 -17.34 -14.95 19.40
N GLN A 132 -18.44 -14.20 19.62
CA GLN A 132 -19.22 -14.32 20.86
C GLN A 132 -19.95 -15.66 20.99
N ALA A 133 -20.53 -16.17 19.90
CA ALA A 133 -21.21 -17.47 19.90
C ALA A 133 -20.25 -18.63 20.18
N LEU A 134 -19.01 -18.57 19.66
CA LEU A 134 -17.98 -19.57 19.93
C LEU A 134 -17.40 -19.47 21.36
N GLY A 135 -17.36 -18.26 21.94
CA GLY A 135 -16.92 -18.04 23.33
C GLY A 135 -17.95 -18.38 24.40
N GLN A 136 -19.23 -18.57 24.03
CA GLN A 136 -20.32 -18.95 24.94
C GLN A 136 -20.75 -20.42 24.83
N ALA A 137 -20.04 -21.25 24.06
CA ALA A 137 -20.30 -22.69 24.06
C ALA A 137 -20.11 -23.25 25.49
N PRO A 138 -21.17 -23.79 26.13
CA PRO A 138 -21.03 -24.35 27.46
C PRO A 138 -20.09 -25.55 27.38
N SER A 139 -19.04 -25.52 28.20
CA SER A 139 -18.27 -26.73 28.50
C SER A 139 -19.20 -27.68 29.23
N GLU A 140 -19.88 -28.56 28.50
CA GLU A 140 -20.53 -29.74 29.09
C GLU A 140 -19.42 -30.62 29.69
N GLY A 141 -19.11 -30.36 30.96
CA GLY A 141 -18.29 -31.24 31.76
C GLY A 141 -19.01 -32.58 31.93
N PRO A 142 -18.28 -33.72 31.91
CA PRO A 142 -18.91 -35.02 32.09
C PRO A 142 -19.52 -35.09 33.49
N GLN A 143 -20.84 -35.28 33.59
CA GLN A 143 -21.46 -35.68 34.85
C GLN A 143 -21.06 -37.13 35.13
N GLU A 144 -20.07 -37.31 36.00
CA GLU A 144 -19.77 -38.61 36.59
C GLU A 144 -20.93 -39.05 37.50
N GLY A 145 -21.43 -40.25 37.21
CA GLY A 145 -22.57 -40.87 37.87
C GLY A 145 -22.30 -41.25 39.33
N ARG A 146 -23.40 -41.40 40.06
CA ARG A 146 -23.47 -42.13 41.33
C ARG A 146 -24.21 -43.45 41.10
#